data_AF-A0A7C0UHA7-F1
#
_entry.id   AF-A0A7C0UHA7-F1
#
_cell.length_a   1.000
_cell.length_b   1.000
_cell.length_c   1.000
_cell.angle_alpha   90.00
_cell.angle_beta   90.00
_cell.angle_gamma   90.00
#
_symmetry.space_group_name_H-M   'P 1'
#
loop_
_entity.id
_entity.type
_entity.pdbx_description
1 polymer ?
#
loop_
_entity_poly.entity_id
_entity_poly.type
_entity_poly.pdbx_seq_one_letter_code
_entity_poly.pdbx_strand_id
1 'polypeptide(L)'
;MRIVIKLGGHLISTNAAIIDLGYIEKLTSVLRKVKEKHEVIVVTGGGAVSRAYIDALRRTNVNEALCDLMGIRVSRTNALLLSFMLKDLAKAVENIEELLKTDLSRKIVVMGGLQPGQSTTTTAAVVAEALGADLLIIATNVDGIYT
;
A
#
# COMPACT_ATOMS: atom_id res chain seq x y z
N MET A 1 -0.08 17.27 -10.76
CA MET A 1 0.98 16.31 -10.41
C MET A 1 0.35 14.98 -10.05
N ARG A 2 1.07 13.90 -10.37
CA ARG A 2 0.75 12.53 -10.03
C ARG A 2 1.72 12.03 -8.97
N ILE A 3 1.17 11.62 -7.83
CA ILE A 3 1.94 11.25 -6.65
C ILE A 3 1.67 9.80 -6.32
N VAL A 4 2.73 9.01 -6.19
CA VAL A 4 2.69 7.64 -5.68
C VAL A 4 3.24 7.62 -4.26
N ILE A 5 2.48 7.06 -3.32
CA ILE A 5 2.84 7.00 -1.91
C ILE A 5 2.94 5.53 -1.51
N LYS A 6 4.15 5.05 -1.24
CA LYS A 6 4.34 3.78 -0.57
C LYS A 6 4.14 3.98 0.92
N LEU A 7 3.11 3.34 1.48
CA LEU A 7 2.83 3.32 2.91
C LEU A 7 3.40 2.05 3.53
N GLY A 8 4.39 2.19 4.41
CA GLY A 8 4.89 1.06 5.20
C GLY A 8 3.77 0.35 5.94
N GLY A 9 3.68 -0.97 5.82
CA GLY A 9 2.58 -1.71 6.46
C GLY A 9 2.61 -1.62 7.99
N HIS A 10 3.78 -1.33 8.57
CA HIS A 10 3.93 -1.07 10.00
C HIS A 10 3.28 0.24 10.46
N LEU A 11 2.96 1.16 9.55
CA LEU A 11 2.19 2.38 9.86
C LEU A 11 0.69 2.08 9.97
N ILE A 12 0.23 0.99 9.38
CA ILE A 12 -1.17 0.53 9.47
C ILE A 12 -1.30 -0.48 10.62
N SER A 13 -0.35 -1.42 10.70
CA SER A 13 -0.37 -2.56 11.61
C SER A 13 0.95 -2.71 12.35
N THR A 14 0.92 -2.45 13.66
CA THR A 14 2.08 -2.51 14.55
C THR A 14 2.05 -3.76 15.44
N ASN A 15 3.13 -4.02 16.17
CA ASN A 15 3.14 -5.07 17.18
C ASN A 15 2.32 -4.69 18.43
N ALA A 16 2.12 -3.40 18.69
CA ALA A 16 1.36 -2.91 19.84
C ALA A 16 -0.16 -2.84 19.56
N ALA A 17 -0.53 -2.60 18.31
CA ALA A 17 -1.90 -2.56 17.83
C ALA A 17 -1.98 -3.11 16.41
N ILE A 18 -2.86 -4.11 16.21
CA ILE A 18 -3.07 -4.74 14.90
C ILE A 18 -3.51 -3.71 13.86
N ILE A 19 -4.31 -2.71 14.26
CA ILE A 19 -4.73 -1.56 13.47
C ILE A 19 -4.65 -0.30 14.34
N ASP A 20 -3.90 0.72 13.91
CA ASP A 20 -3.90 2.05 14.53
C ASP A 20 -4.95 2.95 13.86
N LEU A 21 -6.18 2.92 14.39
CA LEU A 21 -7.30 3.69 13.82
C LEU A 21 -7.02 5.20 13.82
N GLY A 22 -6.43 5.75 14.88
CA GLY A 22 -6.15 7.17 14.99
C GLY A 22 -5.15 7.67 13.96
N TYR A 23 -4.13 6.86 13.65
CA TYR A 23 -3.22 7.14 12.54
C TYR A 23 -3.95 7.10 11.19
N ILE A 24 -4.77 6.07 10.94
CA ILE A 24 -5.45 5.90 9.65
C ILE A 24 -6.47 7.02 9.40
N GLU A 25 -7.20 7.47 10.42
CA GLU A 25 -8.11 8.63 10.29
C GLU A 25 -7.35 9.90 9.89
N LYS A 26 -6.20 10.16 10.53
CA LYS A 26 -5.34 11.30 10.15
C LYS A 26 -4.81 11.14 8.72
N LEU A 27 -4.35 9.94 8.36
CA LEU A 27 -3.87 9.64 7.02
C LEU A 27 -4.96 9.88 5.97
N THR A 28 -6.17 9.36 6.17
CA THR A 28 -7.27 9.55 5.22
C THR A 28 -7.66 11.03 5.08
N SER A 29 -7.60 11.81 6.17
CA SER A 29 -7.79 13.27 6.12
C SER A 29 -6.72 13.97 5.27
N VAL A 30 -5.45 13.58 5.41
CA VAL A 30 -4.35 14.09 4.57
C VAL A 30 -4.57 13.72 3.11
N LEU A 31 -4.87 12.45 2.82
CA LEU A 31 -5.09 11.97 1.45
C LEU A 31 -6.24 12.71 0.76
N ARG A 32 -7.33 13.01 1.48
CA ARG A 32 -8.45 13.83 0.97
C ARG A 32 -7.97 15.21 0.52
N LYS A 33 -7.20 15.91 1.36
CA LYS A 33 -6.67 17.24 1.04
C LYS A 33 -5.71 17.22 -0.15
N VAL A 34 -4.82 16.22 -0.23
CA VAL A 34 -3.88 16.09 -1.34
C VAL A 34 -4.63 15.82 -2.66
N LYS A 35 -5.68 15.00 -2.62
CA LYS A 35 -6.49 14.64 -3.80
C LYS A 35 -7.23 15.83 -4.44
N GLU A 36 -7.46 16.91 -3.70
CA GLU A 36 -8.07 18.14 -4.22
C GLU A 36 -7.22 18.79 -5.33
N LYS A 37 -5.90 18.58 -5.31
CA LYS A 37 -4.95 19.25 -6.23
C LYS A 37 -4.12 18.27 -7.05
N HIS A 38 -4.10 17.00 -6.68
CA HIS A 38 -3.19 16.01 -7.25
C HIS A 38 -3.91 14.68 -7.54
N GLU A 39 -3.35 13.92 -8.46
CA GLU A 39 -3.68 12.50 -8.63
C GLU A 39 -2.88 11.71 -7.60
N VAL A 40 -3.53 10.83 -6.85
CA VAL A 40 -2.93 10.14 -5.70
C VAL A 40 -3.10 8.65 -5.83
N ILE A 41 -1.98 7.94 -5.75
CA ILE A 41 -1.92 6.49 -5.72
C ILE A 41 -1.20 6.07 -4.43
N VAL A 42 -1.77 5.13 -3.69
CA VAL A 42 -1.19 4.63 -2.44
C VAL A 42 -0.92 3.14 -2.58
N VAL A 43 0.31 2.72 -2.28
CA VAL A 43 0.70 1.31 -2.22
C VAL A 43 0.93 0.92 -0.76
N THR A 44 0.09 0.06 -0.20
CA THR A 44 0.15 -0.36 1.20
C THR A 44 1.03 -1.58 1.37
N GLY A 45 1.89 -1.59 2.40
CA GLY A 45 2.60 -2.79 2.85
C GLY A 45 1.74 -3.70 3.75
N GLY A 46 2.23 -4.91 4.02
CA GLY A 46 1.52 -5.92 4.83
C GLY A 46 1.67 -5.82 6.35
N GLY A 47 2.74 -5.19 6.86
CA GLY A 47 2.87 -4.86 8.29
C GLY A 47 3.11 -6.06 9.22
N ALA A 48 2.77 -5.90 10.50
CA ALA A 48 2.91 -6.95 11.52
C ALA A 48 2.05 -8.19 11.19
N VAL A 49 0.81 -8.00 10.76
CA VAL A 49 -0.09 -9.09 10.35
C VAL A 49 0.53 -9.95 9.24
N SER A 50 1.05 -9.33 8.18
CA SER A 50 1.68 -10.08 7.08
C SER A 50 2.85 -10.93 7.55
N ARG A 51 3.69 -10.39 8.46
CA ARG A 51 4.82 -11.13 9.02
C ARG A 51 4.35 -12.33 9.83
N ALA A 52 3.34 -12.16 10.68
CA ALA A 52 2.78 -13.26 11.47
C ALA A 52 2.28 -14.42 10.60
N TYR A 53 1.56 -14.13 9.51
CA TYR A 53 1.10 -15.15 8.57
C TYR A 53 2.25 -15.83 7.80
N ILE A 54 3.20 -15.05 7.29
CA ILE A 54 4.37 -15.57 6.57
C ILE A 54 5.21 -16.46 7.48
N ASP A 55 5.45 -16.04 8.73
CA ASP A 55 6.24 -16.81 9.69
C ASP A 55 5.58 -18.14 10.04
N ALA A 56 4.24 -18.18 10.14
CA ALA A 56 3.51 -19.43 10.34
C ALA A 56 3.69 -20.39 9.16
N LEU A 57 3.59 -19.90 7.92
CA LEU A 57 3.77 -20.69 6.71
C LEU A 57 5.20 -21.24 6.60
N ARG A 58 6.21 -20.42 6.89
CA ARG A 58 7.62 -20.82 6.90
C ARG A 58 7.92 -21.93 7.90
N ARG A 59 7.33 -21.87 9.10
CA ARG A 59 7.45 -22.93 10.12
C ARG A 59 6.83 -24.26 9.70
N THR A 60 5.98 -24.25 8.68
CA THR A 60 5.35 -25.44 8.08
C THR A 60 5.97 -25.82 6.73
N ASN A 61 7.15 -25.29 6.39
CA ASN A 61 7.90 -25.57 5.16
C ASN A 61 7.12 -25.26 3.86
N VAL A 62 6.20 -24.29 3.91
CA VAL A 62 5.56 -23.76 2.70
C VAL A 62 6.59 -22.98 1.89
N ASN A 63 6.57 -23.11 0.57
CA ASN A 63 7.54 -22.44 -0.29
C ASN A 63 7.37 -20.91 -0.29
N GLU A 64 8.46 -20.19 -0.55
CA GLU A 64 8.50 -18.72 -0.45
C GLU A 64 7.55 -18.00 -1.41
N ALA A 65 7.27 -18.56 -2.60
CA ALA A 65 6.30 -17.94 -3.52
C ALA A 65 4.88 -17.92 -2.93
N LEU A 66 4.50 -18.96 -2.19
CA LEU A 66 3.23 -19.01 -1.47
C LEU A 66 3.23 -18.09 -0.23
N CYS A 67 4.37 -17.95 0.45
CA CYS A 67 4.54 -16.96 1.52
C CYS A 67 4.33 -15.53 0.99
N ASP A 68 4.94 -15.21 -0.16
CA ASP A 68 4.77 -13.91 -0.80
C ASP A 68 3.32 -13.68 -1.23
N LEU A 69 2.63 -14.68 -1.78
CA LEU A 69 1.19 -14.58 -2.08
C LEU A 69 0.39 -14.21 -0.83
N MET A 70 0.70 -14.80 0.32
CA MET A 70 0.05 -14.43 1.58
C MET A 70 0.35 -12.97 1.96
N GLY A 71 1.60 -12.53 1.85
CA GLY A 71 1.97 -11.13 2.09
C GLY A 71 1.26 -10.15 1.16
N ILE A 72 1.11 -10.50 -0.12
CA ILE A 72 0.35 -9.75 -1.11
C ILE A 72 -1.11 -9.64 -0.69
N ARG A 73 -1.75 -10.75 -0.28
CA ARG A 73 -3.14 -10.74 0.18
C ARG A 73 -3.33 -9.81 1.37
N VAL A 74 -2.47 -9.90 2.39
CA VAL A 74 -2.55 -9.01 3.56
C VAL A 74 -2.35 -7.55 3.17
N SER A 75 -1.39 -7.26 2.29
CA SER A 75 -1.17 -5.90 1.81
C SER A 75 -2.39 -5.35 1.03
N ARG A 76 -3.11 -6.20 0.28
CA ARG A 76 -4.36 -5.83 -0.41
C ARG A 76 -5.51 -5.64 0.57
N THR A 77 -5.57 -6.41 1.66
CA THR A 77 -6.53 -6.17 2.76
C THR A 77 -6.33 -4.79 3.36
N ASN A 78 -5.09 -4.36 3.57
CA ASN A 78 -4.77 -3.01 4.02
C ASN A 78 -5.19 -1.93 3.01
N ALA A 79 -4.98 -2.16 1.71
CA ALA A 79 -5.46 -1.26 0.66
C ALA A 79 -6.98 -1.15 0.67
N LEU A 80 -7.68 -2.27 0.83
CA LEU A 80 -9.14 -2.33 0.86
C LEU A 80 -9.70 -1.57 2.09
N LEU A 81 -9.07 -1.72 3.25
CA LEU A 81 -9.40 -0.93 4.45
C LEU A 81 -9.35 0.58 4.15
N LEU A 82 -8.25 1.07 3.56
CA LEU A 82 -8.14 2.47 3.17
C LEU A 82 -9.20 2.88 2.15
N SER A 83 -9.49 2.03 1.16
CA SER A 83 -10.53 2.29 0.17
C SER A 83 -11.89 2.49 0.84
N PHE A 84 -12.26 1.64 1.79
CA PHE A 84 -13.54 1.73 2.49
C PHE A 84 -13.65 2.96 3.38
N MET A 85 -12.57 3.34 4.07
CA MET A 85 -12.53 4.56 4.89
C MET A 85 -12.56 5.84 4.03
N LEU A 86 -12.01 5.79 2.82
CA LEU A 86 -12.07 6.88 1.86
C LEU A 86 -13.41 6.93 1.09
N LYS A 87 -14.20 5.85 1.13
CA LYS A 87 -15.52 5.70 0.49
C LYS A 87 -15.42 5.96 -1.01
N ASP A 88 -16.38 6.68 -1.59
CA ASP A 88 -16.44 7.01 -3.01
C ASP A 88 -15.23 7.78 -3.53
N LEU A 89 -14.38 8.33 -2.67
CA LEU A 89 -13.16 8.99 -3.10
C LEU A 89 -12.07 7.99 -3.54
N ALA A 90 -12.12 6.73 -3.10
CA ALA A 90 -11.07 5.76 -3.40
C ALA A 90 -11.56 4.54 -4.16
N LYS A 91 -10.62 3.89 -4.85
CA LYS A 91 -10.81 2.60 -5.49
C LYS A 91 -9.60 1.70 -5.21
N ALA A 92 -9.84 0.52 -4.64
CA ALA A 92 -8.83 -0.52 -4.56
C ALA A 92 -8.66 -1.19 -5.93
N VAL A 93 -7.42 -1.39 -6.36
CA VAL A 93 -7.08 -2.12 -7.59
C VAL A 93 -5.95 -3.12 -7.32
N GLU A 94 -5.92 -4.21 -8.07
CA GLU A 94 -5.00 -5.34 -7.79
C GLU A 94 -3.85 -5.50 -8.79
N ASN A 95 -3.93 -4.85 -9.94
CA ASN A 95 -2.96 -4.97 -11.03
C ASN A 95 -2.79 -3.65 -11.79
N ILE A 96 -1.76 -3.59 -12.65
CA ILE A 96 -1.40 -2.40 -13.41
C ILE A 96 -2.46 -2.11 -14.49
N GLU A 97 -3.05 -3.13 -15.10
CA GLU A 97 -4.06 -2.96 -16.15
C GLU A 97 -5.32 -2.26 -15.63
N GLU A 98 -5.76 -2.60 -14.42
CA GLU A 98 -6.88 -1.94 -13.77
C GLU A 98 -6.53 -0.52 -13.31
N LEU A 99 -5.32 -0.32 -12.80
CA LEU A 99 -4.79 0.99 -12.47
C LEU A 99 -4.83 1.93 -13.68
N LEU A 100 -4.32 1.49 -14.83
CA LEU A 100 -4.28 2.28 -16.07
C LEU A 100 -5.67 2.61 -16.63
N LYS A 101 -6.69 1.82 -16.30
CA LYS A 101 -8.09 2.07 -16.68
C LYS A 101 -8.86 2.95 -15.69
N THR A 102 -8.26 3.30 -14.55
CA THR A 102 -8.94 4.04 -13.49
C THR A 102 -8.79 5.54 -13.69
N ASP A 103 -9.89 6.29 -13.56
CA ASP A 103 -9.88 7.75 -13.62
C ASP A 103 -9.25 8.35 -12.34
N LEU A 104 -7.94 8.59 -12.42
CA LEU A 104 -7.11 9.15 -11.34
C LEU A 104 -7.50 10.59 -10.98
N SER A 105 -8.18 11.31 -11.88
CA SER A 105 -8.66 12.66 -11.60
C SER A 105 -9.80 12.65 -10.58
N ARG A 106 -10.57 11.55 -10.51
CA ARG A 106 -11.71 11.38 -9.61
C ARG A 106 -11.42 10.49 -8.41
N LYS A 107 -10.55 9.50 -8.55
CA LYS A 107 -10.31 8.49 -7.51
C LYS A 107 -8.89 8.59 -6.96
N ILE A 108 -8.77 8.39 -5.65
CA ILE A 108 -7.53 7.92 -5.03
C ILE A 108 -7.44 6.43 -5.33
N VAL A 109 -6.36 5.99 -5.94
CA VAL A 109 -6.15 4.56 -6.14
C VAL A 109 -5.35 3.99 -4.96
N VAL A 110 -5.80 2.86 -4.42
CA VAL A 110 -5.10 2.14 -3.36
C VAL A 110 -4.78 0.72 -3.80
N MET A 111 -3.56 0.26 -3.54
CA MET A 111 -3.03 -1.03 -4.04
C MET A 111 -2.21 -1.75 -2.97
N GLY A 112 -2.19 -3.08 -3.04
CA GLY A 112 -1.22 -3.92 -2.32
C GLY A 112 -0.04 -4.33 -3.21
N GLY A 113 0.55 -5.49 -2.92
CA GLY A 113 1.55 -6.13 -3.77
C GLY A 113 0.99 -6.61 -5.11
N LEU A 114 1.86 -6.71 -6.12
CA LEU A 114 1.51 -7.16 -7.48
C LEU A 114 1.75 -8.66 -7.64
N GLN A 115 2.96 -9.12 -7.34
CA GLN A 115 3.42 -10.49 -7.61
C GLN A 115 4.46 -10.95 -6.58
N PRO A 116 4.70 -12.27 -6.44
CA PRO A 116 5.80 -12.82 -5.64
C PRO A 116 7.18 -12.32 -6.06
N GLY A 117 8.15 -12.40 -5.14
CA GLY A 117 9.54 -12.01 -5.38
C GLY A 117 9.82 -10.51 -5.29
N GLN A 118 8.86 -9.69 -4.86
CA GLN A 118 9.04 -8.25 -4.73
C GLN A 118 8.39 -7.63 -3.49
N SER A 119 8.98 -6.54 -3.01
CA SER A 119 8.42 -5.74 -1.93
C SER A 119 7.35 -4.76 -2.43
N THR A 120 6.59 -4.18 -1.52
CA THR A 120 5.67 -3.09 -1.89
C THR A 120 6.38 -1.78 -2.24
N THR A 121 7.65 -1.61 -1.87
CA THR A 121 8.48 -0.51 -2.38
C THR A 121 8.74 -0.70 -3.88
N THR A 122 9.05 -1.92 -4.30
CA THR A 122 9.21 -2.27 -5.72
C THR A 122 7.90 -2.05 -6.47
N THR A 123 6.77 -2.51 -5.92
CA THR A 123 5.45 -2.22 -6.50
C THR A 123 5.23 -0.71 -6.70
N ALA A 124 5.53 0.12 -5.69
CA ALA A 124 5.34 1.56 -5.80
C ALA A 124 6.24 2.20 -6.87
N ALA A 125 7.47 1.71 -7.02
CA ALA A 125 8.36 2.15 -8.10
C ALA A 125 7.80 1.78 -9.48
N VAL A 126 7.34 0.54 -9.68
CA VAL A 126 6.71 0.08 -10.94
C VAL A 126 5.45 0.88 -11.24
N VAL A 127 4.61 1.16 -10.24
CA VAL A 127 3.42 1.99 -10.38
C VAL A 127 3.77 3.43 -10.77
N ALA A 128 4.80 4.00 -10.15
CA ALA A 128 5.28 5.34 -10.48
C ALA A 128 5.80 5.42 -11.92
N GLU A 129 6.60 4.44 -12.34
CA GLU A 129 7.10 4.33 -13.71
C GLU A 129 5.97 4.16 -14.73
N ALA A 130 5.07 3.20 -14.50
CA ALA A 130 3.96 2.89 -15.40
C ALA A 130 3.03 4.07 -15.64
N LEU A 131 2.92 4.97 -14.65
CA LEU A 131 2.15 6.18 -14.77
C LEU A 131 2.99 7.42 -15.10
N GLY A 132 4.31 7.36 -15.22
CA GLY A 132 5.14 8.57 -15.33
C GLY A 132 4.86 9.57 -14.20
N ALA A 133 4.80 9.09 -12.95
CA ALA A 133 4.50 9.92 -11.80
C ALA A 133 5.60 10.94 -11.52
N ASP A 134 5.21 12.13 -11.07
CA ASP A 134 6.13 13.23 -10.76
C ASP A 134 6.89 13.01 -9.45
N LEU A 135 6.30 12.23 -8.53
CA LEU A 135 6.83 12.04 -7.19
C LEU A 135 6.48 10.66 -6.62
N LEU A 136 7.50 9.98 -6.11
CA LEU A 136 7.38 8.76 -5.29
C LEU A 136 7.76 9.07 -3.85
N ILE A 137 6.81 8.93 -2.93
CA ILE A 137 7.00 9.13 -1.49
C ILE A 137 7.05 7.76 -0.80
N ILE A 138 8.11 7.49 -0.03
CA ILE A 138 8.23 6.29 0.80
C ILE A 138 7.96 6.67 2.26
N ALA A 139 6.73 6.50 2.71
CA ALA A 139 6.37 6.67 4.13
C ALA A 139 6.79 5.44 4.93
N THR A 140 7.71 5.63 5.88
CA THR A 140 8.31 4.57 6.69
C THR A 140 8.46 5.00 8.17
N ASN A 141 9.02 4.14 9.03
CA ASN A 141 9.21 4.37 10.48
C ASN A 141 10.63 4.82 10.85
N VAL A 142 11.39 5.29 9.87
CA VAL A 142 12.71 5.86 10.06
C VAL A 142 12.71 7.26 9.46
N ASP A 143 13.48 8.17 10.05
CA ASP A 143 13.49 9.58 9.64
C ASP A 143 14.03 9.80 8.22
N GLY A 144 14.86 8.87 7.73
CA GLY A 144 15.40 8.95 6.38
C GLY A 144 16.43 7.86 6.10
N ILE A 145 17.26 8.13 5.10
CA ILE A 145 18.40 7.30 4.74
C ILE A 145 19.58 7.75 5.60
N TYR A 146 20.22 6.79 6.28
CA TYR A 146 21.41 6.99 7.09
C TYR A 146 22.66 6.52 6.35
N THR A 147 23.83 6.93 6.82
CA THR A 147 25.17 6.55 6.30
C THR A 147 25.83 5.49 7.16
#